data_AF-D6K983-F1
#
_entry.id   AF-D6K983-F1
#
_cell.length_a   1.000
_cell.length_b   1.000
_cell.length_c   1.000
_cell.angle_alpha   90.00
_cell.angle_beta   90.00
_cell.angle_gamma   90.00
#
_symmetry.space_group_name_H-M   'P 1'
#
loop_
_entity.id
_entity.type
_entity.pdbx_description
1 polymer ?
#
loop_
_entity_poly.entity_id
_entity_poly.type
_entity_poly.pdbx_seq_one_letter_code
_entity_poly.pdbx_strand_id
1 'polypeptide(L)'
;CDGDCATAWPPVPADDATAGAGVDKAMLGEVTRSDGSKQLTIGGWPAYRYAKDTKAGQVGGQGVGGKWYALAPNGKKASLADLPGLSVKKTELGDIVVDKNGMTVYRFLKDEAWPKPVSACTGACLEKWPAVAPVPANDTKGVRKKGLMGFTRPDGVKQMTVNCWPIYTYSGDKLPGDVNGQGIGGTWYAVSPDGKPVGAPKK
;
A
#
# COMPACT_ATOMS: atom_id res chain seq x y z
N CYS A 1 -13.92 -25.02 -0.56
CA CYS A 1 -13.97 -24.58 -1.96
C CYS A 1 -13.24 -25.65 -2.71
N ASP A 2 -13.98 -26.36 -3.55
CA ASP A 2 -13.59 -27.65 -4.12
C ASP A 2 -14.12 -27.72 -5.56
N GLY A 3 -13.52 -28.58 -6.40
CA GLY A 3 -13.88 -28.69 -7.82
C GLY A 3 -13.69 -27.37 -8.57
N ASP A 4 -14.68 -26.97 -9.38
CA ASP A 4 -14.62 -25.75 -10.22
C ASP A 4 -14.33 -24.49 -9.42
N CYS A 5 -14.78 -24.41 -8.16
CA CYS A 5 -14.45 -23.29 -7.29
C CYS A 5 -12.93 -23.14 -7.10
N ALA A 6 -12.22 -24.27 -6.95
CA ALA A 6 -10.78 -24.29 -6.75
C ALA A 6 -9.99 -23.94 -8.02
N THR A 7 -10.62 -23.92 -9.21
CA THR A 7 -9.96 -23.42 -10.43
C THR A 7 -9.84 -21.90 -10.40
N ALA A 8 -10.87 -21.20 -9.93
CA ALA A 8 -10.84 -19.75 -9.74
C ALA A 8 -10.11 -19.34 -8.45
N TRP A 9 -10.15 -20.21 -7.44
CA TRP A 9 -9.55 -20.00 -6.12
C TRP A 9 -8.67 -21.19 -5.71
N PRO A 10 -7.47 -21.34 -6.30
CA PRO A 10 -6.58 -22.44 -5.92
C PRO A 10 -6.18 -22.38 -4.44
N PRO A 11 -6.27 -23.49 -3.69
CA PRO A 11 -5.82 -23.53 -2.31
C PRO A 11 -4.30 -23.34 -2.24
N VAL A 12 -3.83 -22.60 -1.23
CA VAL A 12 -2.39 -22.44 -0.97
C VAL A 12 -1.88 -23.68 -0.22
N PRO A 13 -0.87 -24.40 -0.74
CA PRO A 13 -0.29 -25.54 -0.04
C PRO A 13 0.37 -25.15 1.30
N ALA A 14 0.30 -26.03 2.30
CA ALA A 14 0.89 -25.79 3.62
C ALA A 14 2.39 -26.14 3.71
N ASP A 15 2.86 -27.05 2.86
CA ASP A 15 4.12 -27.80 3.09
C ASP A 15 5.37 -26.91 3.17
N ASP A 16 5.42 -25.81 2.41
CA ASP A 16 6.56 -24.87 2.36
C ASP A 16 6.21 -23.48 2.94
N ALA A 17 5.17 -23.38 3.77
CA ALA A 17 4.69 -22.09 4.24
C ALA A 17 5.60 -21.48 5.32
N THR A 18 6.23 -20.35 4.99
CA THR A 18 6.94 -19.50 5.95
C THR A 18 6.16 -18.22 6.24
N ALA A 19 6.24 -17.72 7.47
CA ALA A 19 5.58 -16.46 7.85
C ALA A 19 6.15 -15.30 7.04
N GLY A 20 5.29 -14.66 6.23
CA GLY A 20 5.61 -13.42 5.54
C GLY A 20 5.67 -12.22 6.48
N ALA A 21 6.18 -11.09 6.00
CA ALA A 21 6.27 -9.86 6.77
C ALA A 21 4.91 -9.46 7.37
N GLY A 22 4.88 -9.28 8.70
CA GLY A 22 3.68 -8.88 9.44
C GLY A 22 2.74 -10.02 9.86
N VAL A 23 3.00 -11.26 9.43
CA VAL A 23 2.29 -12.46 9.90
C VAL A 23 3.09 -13.06 11.05
N ASP A 24 2.43 -13.29 12.20
CA ASP A 24 3.03 -14.04 13.29
C ASP A 24 3.13 -15.52 12.89
N LYS A 25 4.29 -16.15 13.10
CA LYS A 25 4.48 -17.58 12.83
C LYS A 25 3.48 -18.45 13.60
N ALA A 26 3.08 -18.04 14.80
CA ALA A 26 2.06 -18.73 15.59
C ALA A 26 0.66 -18.70 14.96
N MET A 27 0.42 -17.80 13.99
CA MET A 27 -0.85 -17.75 13.26
C MET A 27 -0.90 -18.74 12.09
N LEU A 28 0.24 -19.30 11.67
CA LEU A 28 0.24 -20.30 10.60
C LEU A 28 -0.24 -21.64 11.12
N GLY A 29 -1.08 -22.29 10.33
CA GLY A 29 -1.49 -23.67 10.55
C GLY A 29 -1.83 -24.36 9.24
N GLU A 30 -2.45 -25.53 9.32
CA GLU A 30 -2.85 -26.30 8.15
C GLU A 30 -4.24 -26.90 8.36
N VAL A 31 -4.93 -27.17 7.26
CA VAL A 31 -6.14 -27.98 7.23
C VAL A 31 -5.99 -29.06 6.17
N THR A 32 -6.32 -30.31 6.52
CA THR A 32 -6.37 -31.42 5.57
C THR A 32 -7.65 -31.33 4.76
N ARG A 33 -7.51 -31.25 3.43
CA ARG A 33 -8.63 -31.23 2.48
C ARG A 33 -9.18 -32.64 2.25
N SER A 34 -10.35 -32.74 1.65
CA SER A 34 -11.01 -34.04 1.37
C SER A 34 -10.23 -34.92 0.38
N ASP A 35 -9.40 -34.31 -0.46
CA ASP A 35 -8.47 -34.99 -1.38
C ASP A 35 -7.15 -35.42 -0.70
N GLY A 36 -7.01 -35.18 0.61
CA GLY A 36 -5.82 -35.49 1.40
C GLY A 36 -4.71 -34.44 1.34
N SER A 37 -4.82 -33.42 0.48
CA SER A 37 -3.84 -32.33 0.41
C SER A 37 -3.90 -31.40 1.63
N LYS A 38 -2.77 -30.79 1.98
CA LYS A 38 -2.68 -29.85 3.09
C LYS A 38 -2.76 -28.41 2.60
N GLN A 39 -3.72 -27.67 3.12
CA GLN A 39 -3.92 -26.25 2.80
C GLN A 39 -3.47 -25.37 3.96
N LEU A 40 -2.71 -24.32 3.64
CA LEU A 40 -2.27 -23.32 4.61
C LEU A 40 -3.47 -22.59 5.22
N THR A 41 -3.41 -22.37 6.53
CA THR A 41 -4.31 -21.46 7.25
C THR A 41 -3.51 -20.33 7.90
N ILE A 42 -4.12 -19.14 8.00
CA ILE A 42 -3.61 -18.02 8.81
C ILE A 42 -4.69 -17.63 9.79
N GLY A 43 -4.38 -17.61 11.10
CA GLY A 43 -5.37 -17.38 12.14
C GLY A 43 -6.56 -18.34 12.08
N GLY A 44 -6.31 -19.58 11.63
CA GLY A 44 -7.33 -20.62 11.42
C GLY A 44 -8.16 -20.50 10.14
N TRP A 45 -7.94 -19.48 9.30
CA TRP A 45 -8.68 -19.30 8.04
C TRP A 45 -7.92 -19.88 6.83
N PRO A 46 -8.54 -20.73 5.99
CA PRO A 46 -7.88 -21.33 4.83
C PRO A 46 -7.47 -20.30 3.78
N ALA A 47 -6.21 -20.34 3.36
CA ALA A 47 -5.63 -19.42 2.39
C ALA A 47 -5.83 -19.93 0.95
N TYR A 48 -6.26 -19.03 0.07
CA TYR A 48 -6.45 -19.28 -1.36
C TYR A 48 -5.73 -18.20 -2.17
N ARG A 49 -5.31 -18.54 -3.39
CA ARG A 49 -4.91 -17.56 -4.42
C ARG A 49 -6.11 -17.25 -5.31
N TYR A 50 -6.13 -16.08 -5.93
CA TYR A 50 -7.11 -15.79 -6.98
C TYR A 50 -6.47 -15.99 -8.34
N ALA A 51 -7.06 -16.83 -9.19
CA ALA A 51 -6.44 -17.22 -10.47
C ALA A 51 -6.24 -16.05 -11.45
N LYS A 52 -6.99 -14.94 -11.30
CA LYS A 52 -6.81 -13.74 -12.15
C LYS A 52 -5.75 -12.78 -11.60
N ASP A 53 -5.28 -12.97 -10.38
CA ASP A 53 -4.17 -12.21 -9.82
C ASP A 53 -2.85 -12.85 -10.29
N THR A 54 -2.27 -12.26 -11.34
CA THR A 54 -1.07 -12.73 -12.04
C THR A 54 0.22 -12.03 -11.59
N LYS A 55 0.11 -10.92 -10.86
CA LYS A 55 1.25 -10.15 -10.34
C LYS A 55 1.14 -9.94 -8.84
N ALA A 56 2.29 -9.87 -8.18
CA ALA A 56 2.36 -9.55 -6.76
C ALA A 56 1.67 -8.21 -6.47
N GLY A 57 0.87 -8.17 -5.40
CA GLY A 57 0.13 -6.97 -5.00
C GLY A 57 -1.23 -6.80 -5.66
N GLN A 58 -1.58 -7.60 -6.68
CA GLN A 58 -2.94 -7.65 -7.19
C GLN A 58 -3.89 -8.24 -6.14
N VAL A 59 -5.07 -7.63 -6.04
CA VAL A 59 -6.14 -8.01 -5.12
C VAL A 59 -7.48 -8.05 -5.86
N GLY A 60 -7.48 -8.47 -7.13
CA GLY A 60 -8.68 -8.52 -7.97
C GLY A 60 -9.75 -9.47 -7.44
N GLY A 61 -9.36 -10.38 -6.54
CA GLY A 61 -10.27 -11.25 -5.81
C GLY A 61 -11.04 -10.58 -4.66
N GLN A 62 -10.61 -9.41 -4.20
CA GLN A 62 -11.24 -8.72 -3.07
C GLN A 62 -12.71 -8.38 -3.37
N GLY A 63 -13.62 -8.85 -2.52
CA GLY A 63 -15.05 -8.60 -2.62
C GLY A 63 -15.78 -9.44 -3.67
N VAL A 64 -15.09 -10.34 -4.40
CA VAL A 64 -15.74 -11.17 -5.43
C VAL A 64 -16.89 -11.97 -4.81
N GLY A 65 -18.09 -11.79 -5.36
CA GLY A 65 -19.32 -12.44 -4.90
C GLY A 65 -19.71 -12.12 -3.45
N GLY A 66 -19.17 -11.06 -2.84
CA GLY A 66 -19.39 -10.70 -1.43
C GLY A 66 -18.86 -11.74 -0.43
N LYS A 67 -18.06 -12.70 -0.89
CA LYS A 67 -17.60 -13.86 -0.09
C LYS A 67 -16.09 -13.94 -0.01
N TRP A 68 -15.40 -13.48 -1.04
CA TRP A 68 -13.95 -13.56 -1.13
C TRP A 68 -13.29 -12.26 -0.68
N TYR A 69 -12.30 -12.40 0.19
CA TYR A 69 -11.55 -11.27 0.73
C TYR A 69 -10.08 -11.66 0.83
N ALA A 70 -9.21 -10.69 0.58
CA ALA A 70 -7.79 -10.81 0.88
C ALA A 70 -7.62 -11.12 2.37
N LEU A 71 -6.65 -12.00 2.67
CA LEU A 71 -6.40 -12.46 4.03
C LEU A 71 -5.50 -11.44 4.75
N ALA A 72 -5.96 -10.92 5.87
CA ALA A 72 -5.13 -10.08 6.73
C ALA A 72 -4.12 -10.94 7.51
N PRO A 73 -3.03 -10.35 8.04
CA PRO A 73 -2.01 -11.12 8.76
C PRO A 73 -2.49 -11.85 10.03
N ASN A 74 -3.66 -11.46 10.55
CA ASN A 74 -4.32 -12.10 11.68
C ASN A 74 -5.39 -13.13 11.25
N GLY A 75 -5.45 -13.50 9.96
CA GLY A 75 -6.44 -14.43 9.41
C GLY A 75 -7.81 -13.84 9.12
N LYS A 76 -8.10 -12.59 9.53
CA LYS A 76 -9.38 -11.94 9.26
C LYS A 76 -9.46 -11.43 7.83
N LYS A 77 -10.64 -10.99 7.41
CA LYS A 77 -10.84 -10.27 6.14
C LYS A 77 -10.03 -8.98 6.18
N ALA A 78 -9.17 -8.76 5.19
CA ALA A 78 -8.44 -7.51 5.06
C ALA A 78 -9.40 -6.37 4.67
N SER A 79 -9.24 -5.24 5.35
CA SER A 79 -9.97 -4.00 5.10
C SER A 79 -9.00 -2.83 5.03
N LEU A 80 -9.29 -1.85 4.16
CA LEU A 80 -8.56 -0.59 4.12
C LEU A 80 -8.83 0.27 5.35
N ALA A 81 -9.96 0.07 6.03
CA ALA A 81 -10.29 0.78 7.26
C ALA A 81 -9.28 0.54 8.40
N ASP A 82 -8.45 -0.51 8.29
CA ASP A 82 -7.45 -0.88 9.29
C ASP A 82 -6.05 -0.32 8.99
N LEU A 83 -5.85 0.39 7.87
CA LEU A 83 -4.55 0.96 7.54
C LEU A 83 -4.29 2.26 8.32
N PRO A 84 -3.05 2.47 8.82
CA PRO A 84 -2.65 3.74 9.40
C PRO A 84 -2.76 4.88 8.40
N GLY A 85 -2.87 6.11 8.89
CA GLY A 85 -2.85 7.35 8.10
C GLY A 85 -1.76 7.38 7.02
N LEU A 86 -0.55 6.88 7.35
CA LEU A 86 0.49 6.53 6.37
C LEU A 86 1.15 5.21 6.74
N SER A 87 1.42 4.35 5.75
CA SER A 87 2.12 3.09 5.97
C SER A 87 3.04 2.73 4.82
N VAL A 88 3.87 1.70 5.00
CA VAL A 88 4.77 1.19 3.95
C VAL A 88 4.15 -0.04 3.29
N LYS A 89 4.17 -0.07 1.96
CA LYS A 89 3.74 -1.20 1.12
C LYS A 89 4.84 -1.56 0.14
N LYS A 90 5.13 -2.85 -0.02
CA LYS A 90 6.01 -3.36 -1.07
C LYS A 90 5.26 -3.44 -2.40
N THR A 91 5.86 -2.91 -3.46
CA THR A 91 5.35 -2.93 -4.84
C THR A 91 6.45 -3.36 -5.81
N GLU A 92 6.18 -3.31 -7.11
CA GLU A 92 7.20 -3.50 -8.15
C GLU A 92 8.31 -2.44 -8.11
N LEU A 93 8.05 -1.26 -7.53
CA LEU A 93 9.06 -0.22 -7.30
C LEU A 93 9.89 -0.48 -6.03
N GLY A 94 9.59 -1.53 -5.26
CA GLY A 94 10.11 -1.76 -3.93
C GLY A 94 9.19 -1.21 -2.84
N ASP A 95 9.75 -0.91 -1.67
CA ASP A 95 8.99 -0.34 -0.55
C ASP A 95 8.67 1.12 -0.80
N ILE A 96 7.38 1.45 -0.75
CA ILE A 96 6.84 2.79 -0.94
C ILE A 96 5.90 3.17 0.21
N VAL A 97 5.66 4.46 0.39
CA VAL A 97 4.65 4.99 1.31
C VAL A 97 3.27 4.98 0.63
N VAL A 98 2.24 4.60 1.37
CA VAL A 98 0.84 4.66 0.98
C VAL A 98 0.00 5.36 2.06
N ASP A 99 -1.14 5.93 1.66
CA ASP A 99 -2.11 6.54 2.58
C ASP A 99 -3.02 5.49 3.27
N LYS A 100 -3.95 5.95 4.11
CA LYS A 100 -4.95 5.09 4.77
C LYS A 100 -5.86 4.31 3.81
N ASN A 101 -5.98 4.74 2.56
CA ASN A 101 -6.73 4.02 1.54
C ASN A 101 -5.82 3.06 0.74
N GLY A 102 -4.53 2.97 1.12
CA GLY A 102 -3.52 2.19 0.42
C GLY A 102 -3.08 2.80 -0.92
N MET A 103 -3.42 4.06 -1.19
CA MET A 103 -3.01 4.77 -2.41
C MET A 103 -1.56 5.18 -2.31
N THR A 104 -0.81 5.04 -3.41
CA THR A 104 0.60 5.41 -3.46
C THR A 104 0.79 6.90 -3.17
N VAL A 105 1.77 7.18 -2.32
CA VAL A 105 2.17 8.54 -1.97
C VAL A 105 3.37 8.94 -2.80
N TYR A 106 3.26 10.10 -3.44
CA TYR A 106 4.26 10.68 -4.33
C TYR A 106 4.81 11.99 -3.78
N ARG A 107 5.98 12.36 -4.29
CA ARG A 107 6.59 13.68 -4.09
C ARG A 107 6.91 14.33 -5.42
N PHE A 108 6.83 15.66 -5.45
CA PHE A 108 7.14 16.46 -6.62
C PHE A 108 8.56 17.01 -6.54
N LEU A 109 9.38 16.79 -7.58
CA LEU A 109 10.77 17.25 -7.58
C LEU A 109 10.94 18.78 -7.65
N LYS A 110 9.87 19.51 -7.99
CA LYS A 110 9.89 21.00 -8.00
C LYS A 110 9.49 21.61 -6.65
N ASP A 111 9.12 20.80 -5.66
CA ASP A 111 8.87 21.30 -4.31
C ASP A 111 10.18 21.62 -3.58
N GLU A 112 10.06 22.30 -2.45
CA GLU A 112 11.17 22.58 -1.53
C GLU A 112 10.88 21.94 -0.17
N ALA A 113 11.92 21.44 0.50
CA ALA A 113 11.78 20.75 1.78
C ALA A 113 12.35 21.50 2.98
N TRP A 114 13.44 22.25 2.80
CA TRP A 114 14.15 22.94 3.87
C TRP A 114 14.67 24.30 3.36
N PRO A 115 14.65 25.38 4.17
CA PRO A 115 14.29 25.47 5.60
C PRO A 115 12.80 25.40 5.91
N LYS A 116 11.94 25.49 4.90
CA LYS A 116 10.49 25.39 5.02
C LYS A 116 9.94 24.56 3.86
N PRO A 117 8.95 23.68 4.09
CA PRO A 117 8.27 23.00 2.99
C PRO A 117 7.48 23.98 2.14
N VAL A 118 7.70 23.95 0.83
CA VAL A 118 6.96 24.74 -0.16
C VAL A 118 6.51 23.82 -1.29
N SER A 119 5.22 23.89 -1.62
CA SER A 119 4.65 23.18 -2.75
C SER A 119 4.60 24.08 -3.98
N ALA A 120 5.17 23.60 -5.09
CA ALA A 120 5.01 24.18 -6.41
C ALA A 120 3.70 23.72 -7.10
N CYS A 121 3.03 22.69 -6.58
CA CYS A 121 1.76 22.18 -7.11
C CYS A 121 0.59 22.98 -6.53
N THR A 122 -0.02 23.86 -7.31
CA THR A 122 -1.15 24.72 -6.91
C THR A 122 -2.27 24.68 -7.96
N GLY A 123 -3.48 25.11 -7.60
CA GLY A 123 -4.62 25.18 -8.50
C GLY A 123 -4.94 23.82 -9.15
N ALA A 124 -5.10 23.81 -10.49
CA ALA A 124 -5.42 22.60 -11.26
C ALA A 124 -4.39 21.46 -11.11
N CYS A 125 -3.16 21.74 -10.65
CA CYS A 125 -2.23 20.68 -10.30
C CYS A 125 -2.78 19.76 -9.20
N LEU A 126 -3.48 20.34 -8.21
CA LEU A 126 -4.05 19.60 -7.07
C LEU A 126 -5.24 18.71 -7.45
N GLU A 127 -5.90 18.97 -8.57
CA GLU A 127 -6.93 18.07 -9.10
C GLU A 127 -6.30 16.75 -9.56
N LYS A 128 -5.12 16.83 -10.18
CA LYS A 128 -4.37 15.65 -10.63
C LYS A 128 -3.55 15.02 -9.53
N TRP A 129 -3.01 15.84 -8.63
CA TRP A 129 -2.12 15.46 -7.53
C TRP A 129 -2.69 15.98 -6.20
N PRO A 130 -3.74 15.35 -5.67
CA PRO A 130 -4.32 15.78 -4.40
C PRO A 130 -3.28 15.77 -3.27
N ALA A 131 -3.26 16.84 -2.48
CA ALA A 131 -2.38 16.93 -1.32
C ALA A 131 -2.80 15.91 -0.24
N VAL A 132 -1.83 15.20 0.32
CA VAL A 132 -2.10 14.31 1.45
C VAL A 132 -2.27 15.14 2.72
N ALA A 133 -3.40 14.99 3.41
CA ALA A 133 -3.68 15.71 4.64
C ALA A 133 -2.74 15.28 5.79
N PRO A 134 -2.50 16.14 6.79
CA PRO A 134 -1.76 15.76 7.99
C PRO A 134 -2.40 14.58 8.74
N VAL A 135 -1.56 13.65 9.18
CA VAL A 135 -1.89 12.50 10.01
C VAL A 135 -1.05 12.54 11.29
N PRO A 136 -1.57 12.04 12.43
CA PRO A 136 -0.80 11.92 13.66
C PRO A 136 0.44 11.03 13.48
N ALA A 137 1.55 11.38 14.15
CA ALA A 137 2.78 10.60 14.02
C ALA A 137 2.64 9.15 14.55
N ASN A 138 1.78 8.92 15.55
CA ASN A 138 1.46 7.57 16.05
C ASN A 138 0.53 6.78 15.10
N ASP A 139 -0.16 7.47 14.19
CA ASP A 139 -0.97 6.87 13.12
C ASP A 139 -0.14 6.65 11.83
N THR A 140 1.13 6.30 11.98
CA THR A 140 1.98 5.93 10.84
C THR A 140 2.85 4.72 11.14
N LYS A 141 3.01 3.81 10.16
CA LYS A 141 3.73 2.54 10.33
C LYS A 141 4.83 2.36 9.28
N GLY A 142 6.06 2.14 9.72
CA GLY A 142 7.22 1.94 8.82
C GLY A 142 7.77 3.22 8.16
N VAL A 143 7.10 4.37 8.31
CA VAL A 143 7.53 5.66 7.75
C VAL A 143 8.49 6.38 8.71
N ARG A 144 9.55 6.99 8.16
CA ARG A 144 10.50 7.81 8.91
C ARG A 144 9.80 8.98 9.61
N LYS A 145 9.96 9.06 10.93
CA LYS A 145 9.34 10.12 11.76
C LYS A 145 10.07 11.46 11.68
N LYS A 146 11.40 11.46 11.50
CA LYS A 146 12.17 12.71 11.35
C LYS A 146 11.76 13.41 10.05
N GLY A 147 11.24 14.64 10.16
CA GLY A 147 10.70 15.40 9.03
C GLY A 147 9.30 14.99 8.60
N LEU A 148 8.59 14.18 9.40
CA LEU A 148 7.15 13.95 9.24
C LEU A 148 6.40 15.10 9.94
N MET A 149 5.80 16.00 9.17
CA MET A 149 5.09 17.16 9.72
C MET A 149 3.99 17.66 8.80
N GLY A 150 2.93 18.21 9.40
CA GLY A 150 1.95 18.98 8.66
C GLY A 150 2.40 20.43 8.48
N PHE A 151 2.02 21.06 7.37
CA PHE A 151 2.13 22.50 7.18
C PHE A 151 0.87 23.06 6.52
N THR A 152 0.64 24.35 6.71
CA THR A 152 -0.43 25.09 6.02
C THR A 152 0.18 25.76 4.80
N ARG A 153 -0.37 25.45 3.63
CA ARG A 153 0.03 26.05 2.36
C ARG A 153 -0.49 27.49 2.24
N PRO A 154 0.04 28.30 1.30
CA PRO A 154 -0.46 29.65 1.06
C PRO A 154 -1.94 29.71 0.66
N ASP A 155 -2.46 28.65 0.04
CA ASP A 155 -3.87 28.49 -0.34
C ASP A 155 -4.77 28.02 0.83
N GLY A 156 -4.23 27.90 2.05
CA GLY A 156 -4.94 27.47 3.25
C GLY A 156 -5.10 25.95 3.39
N VAL A 157 -4.76 25.17 2.37
CA VAL A 157 -4.84 23.70 2.41
C VAL A 157 -3.74 23.17 3.35
N LYS A 158 -4.11 22.26 4.25
CA LYS A 158 -3.14 21.55 5.10
C LYS A 158 -2.56 20.37 4.33
N GLN A 159 -1.24 20.21 4.40
CA GLN A 159 -0.53 19.14 3.70
C GLN A 159 0.51 18.49 4.61
N MET A 160 0.70 17.18 4.45
CA MET A 160 1.73 16.40 5.12
C MET A 160 3.05 16.46 4.34
N THR A 161 4.16 16.34 5.06
CA THR A 161 5.48 16.06 4.50
C THR A 161 6.03 14.74 4.99
N VAL A 162 6.86 14.06 4.18
CA VAL A 162 7.74 12.98 4.64
C VAL A 162 9.18 13.41 4.38
N ASN A 163 10.04 13.36 5.41
CA ASN A 163 11.41 13.90 5.34
C ASN A 163 11.44 15.37 4.87
N CYS A 164 10.50 16.17 5.37
CA CYS A 164 10.26 17.58 5.03
C CYS A 164 9.79 17.86 3.59
N TRP A 165 9.63 16.85 2.74
CA TRP A 165 9.09 17.03 1.38
C TRP A 165 7.57 16.92 1.36
N PRO A 166 6.84 17.87 0.72
CA PRO A 166 5.39 17.76 0.55
C PRO A 166 4.99 16.49 -0.21
N ILE A 167 3.90 15.86 0.23
CA ILE A 167 3.43 14.59 -0.33
C ILE A 167 2.00 14.66 -0.88
N TYR A 168 1.73 13.84 -1.89
CA TYR A 168 0.51 13.84 -2.70
C TYR A 168 0.07 12.41 -3.01
N THR A 169 -1.21 12.22 -3.33
CA THR A 169 -1.68 11.05 -4.08
C THR A 169 -1.82 11.41 -5.56
N TYR A 170 -2.06 10.40 -6.40
CA TYR A 170 -2.31 10.61 -7.82
C TYR A 170 -3.74 10.22 -8.20
N SER A 171 -4.46 11.13 -8.85
CA SER A 171 -5.85 10.91 -9.29
C SER A 171 -6.01 9.79 -10.33
N GLY A 172 -4.95 9.44 -11.04
CA GLY A 172 -4.93 8.34 -12.00
C GLY A 172 -4.74 6.96 -11.35
N ASP A 173 -4.33 6.90 -10.08
CA ASP A 173 -4.33 5.64 -9.33
C ASP A 173 -5.76 5.31 -8.90
N LYS A 174 -6.22 4.09 -9.18
CA LYS A 174 -7.59 3.64 -8.93
C LYS A 174 -7.67 2.54 -7.88
N LEU A 175 -6.60 1.76 -7.76
CA LEU A 175 -6.50 0.65 -6.82
C LEU A 175 -5.37 0.87 -5.82
N PRO A 176 -5.48 0.32 -4.60
CA PRO A 176 -4.42 0.37 -3.61
C PRO A 176 -3.10 -0.24 -4.13
N GLY A 177 -2.02 0.55 -4.10
CA GLY A 177 -0.71 0.15 -4.61
C GLY A 177 -0.51 0.32 -6.12
N ASP A 178 -1.47 0.91 -6.83
CA ASP A 178 -1.21 1.44 -8.17
C ASP A 178 -0.06 2.44 -8.09
N VAL A 179 0.84 2.40 -9.08
CA VAL A 179 1.99 3.29 -9.18
C VAL A 179 1.98 4.11 -10.47
N ASN A 180 0.79 4.40 -11.02
CA ASN A 180 0.64 5.00 -12.35
C ASN A 180 1.13 6.46 -12.40
N GLY A 181 1.32 7.10 -11.24
CA GLY A 181 1.92 8.43 -11.12
C GLY A 181 3.44 8.44 -11.29
N GLN A 182 4.09 7.27 -11.22
CA GLN A 182 5.55 7.17 -11.24
C GLN A 182 6.14 7.73 -12.54
N GLY A 183 7.08 8.67 -12.41
CA GLY A 183 7.83 9.23 -13.52
C GLY A 183 7.06 10.23 -14.39
N ILE A 184 5.80 10.57 -14.08
CA ILE A 184 5.03 11.54 -14.87
C ILE A 184 5.79 12.86 -14.98
N GLY A 185 6.00 13.31 -16.22
CA GLY A 185 6.74 14.54 -16.53
C GLY A 185 8.20 14.55 -16.06
N GLY A 186 8.76 13.38 -15.70
CA GLY A 186 10.10 13.27 -15.12
C GLY A 186 10.24 13.90 -13.72
N THR A 187 9.13 14.28 -13.08
CA THR A 187 9.14 15.10 -11.85
C THR A 187 8.34 14.52 -10.69
N TRP A 188 7.54 13.48 -10.92
CA TRP A 188 6.71 12.84 -9.89
C TRP A 188 7.22 11.43 -9.60
N TYR A 189 7.46 11.13 -8.32
CA TYR A 189 8.05 9.86 -7.91
C TYR A 189 7.41 9.36 -6.62
N ALA A 190 7.17 8.05 -6.55
CA ALA A 190 6.74 7.39 -5.34
C ALA A 190 7.75 7.63 -4.21
N VAL A 191 7.24 7.76 -2.99
CA VAL A 191 8.05 8.07 -1.80
C VAL A 191 8.49 6.78 -1.13
N SER A 192 9.79 6.62 -0.89
CA SER A 192 10.34 5.53 -0.08
C SER A 192 10.08 5.73 1.42
N PRO A 193 10.22 4.70 2.27
CA PRO A 193 10.04 4.83 3.72
C PRO A 193 10.86 5.92 4.40
N ASP A 194 12.03 6.27 3.85
CA ASP A 194 12.93 7.33 4.34
C ASP A 194 12.65 8.72 3.73
N GLY A 195 11.64 8.83 2.86
CA GLY A 195 11.17 10.08 2.25
C GLY A 195 11.88 10.48 0.94
N LYS A 196 12.68 9.59 0.36
CA LYS A 196 13.36 9.82 -0.92
C LYS A 196 12.47 9.44 -2.10
N PRO A 197 12.68 10.02 -3.29
CA PRO A 197 11.99 9.57 -4.48
C PRO A 197 12.56 8.22 -4.93
N VAL A 198 11.70 7.25 -5.17
CA VAL A 198 12.09 5.93 -5.66
C VAL A 198 12.40 6.00 -7.15
N GLY A 199 13.61 5.57 -7.56
CA GLY A 199 14.00 5.46 -8.96
C GLY A 199 14.21 6.80 -9.69
N ALA A 200 14.26 7.93 -8.99
CA ALA A 200 14.59 9.21 -9.63
C ALA A 200 16.05 9.25 -10.11
N PRO A 201 16.33 9.84 -11.29
CA PRO A 201 17.69 10.05 -11.75
C PRO A 201 18.50 10.82 -10.70
N LYS A 202 19.74 10.38 -10.45
CA LYS A 202 20.67 11.19 -9.67
C LYS A 202 20.99 12.45 -10.47
N LYS A 203 20.78 13.61 -9.85
CA LYS A 203 21.27 14.89 -10.37
C LYS A 203 22.79 14.92 -10.31
#